data_AF-A0A2V1NTE3-F1
#
_entry.id   AF-A0A2V1NTE3-F1
#
_cell.length_a   1.000
_cell.length_b   1.000
_cell.length_c   1.000
_cell.angle_alpha   90.00
_cell.angle_beta   90.00
_cell.angle_gamma   90.00
#
_symmetry.space_group_name_H-M   'P 1'
#
loop_
_entity.id
_entity.type
_entity.pdbx_description
1 polymer ?
#
loop_
_entity_poly.entity_id
_entity_poly.type
_entity_poly.pdbx_seq_one_letter_code
_entity_poly.pdbx_strand_id
1 'polypeptide(L)'
;MASSSPEERRNTPVLPLDTVRERFTLLVTGPEPLTVDGRQYHGLPHRPVPLDELRRLLLQPACPRLTRDAVWTHLVRRSRRDGAVWVLACAGMALPALAGVVRRLTDYFPGEASDVQAEVLSGFLCALASVDVVRPRVLPRLRWAAYRQGHAAVTKALNAPIPVAPGFGPSVPRPPWGHPDLVLARAVREAVLTRTEADLIGTTRLDDTTVTDWAVRHRTTPNAAYKTRHRAEARLAAFLHDEARSEPAAMDALPLPQTTPPGRGATELGEKSSRGMAKNGPESGLLKCGGSPPPSPSPSAPEAN
;
A
#
# COMPACT_ATOMS: atom_id res chain seq x y z
N MET A 1 -39.32 -10.77 -11.49
CA MET A 1 -38.21 -10.27 -12.34
C MET A 1 -37.81 -8.91 -11.82
N ALA A 2 -36.56 -8.70 -11.43
CA ALA A 2 -36.07 -7.39 -11.00
C ALA A 2 -35.15 -6.82 -12.09
N SER A 3 -35.46 -5.62 -12.58
CA SER A 3 -34.67 -4.95 -13.61
C SER A 3 -33.53 -4.16 -12.96
N SER A 4 -32.35 -4.75 -12.84
CA SER A 4 -31.15 -4.03 -12.37
C SER A 4 -30.80 -2.89 -13.33
N SER A 5 -30.71 -1.67 -12.80
CA SER A 5 -30.48 -0.43 -13.55
C SER A 5 -29.18 -0.45 -14.36
N PRO A 6 -29.11 0.26 -15.51
CA PRO A 6 -27.93 0.24 -16.40
C PRO A 6 -26.69 0.91 -15.80
N GLU A 7 -26.80 1.60 -14.66
CA GLU A 7 -25.67 2.25 -13.96
C GLU A 7 -24.88 1.30 -13.06
N GLU A 8 -25.55 0.33 -12.43
CA GLU A 8 -24.94 -0.60 -11.48
C GLU A 8 -23.88 -1.51 -12.16
N ARG A 9 -23.99 -1.67 -13.48
CA ARG A 9 -23.05 -2.42 -14.33
C ARG A 9 -21.78 -1.66 -14.69
N ARG A 10 -21.66 -0.35 -14.39
CA ARG A 10 -20.53 0.49 -14.82
C ARG A 10 -19.31 0.46 -13.90
N ASN A 11 -19.42 -0.06 -12.67
CA ASN A 11 -18.38 0.07 -11.65
C ASN A 11 -17.86 -1.26 -11.06
N THR A 12 -18.11 -2.39 -11.73
CA THR A 12 -17.36 -3.64 -11.45
C THR A 12 -15.97 -3.50 -12.05
N PRO A 13 -14.87 -3.63 -11.27
CA PRO A 13 -13.51 -3.51 -11.81
C PRO A 13 -13.26 -4.61 -12.84
N VAL A 14 -12.96 -4.23 -14.09
CA VAL A 14 -12.76 -5.16 -15.19
C VAL A 14 -11.45 -5.92 -14.98
N LEU A 15 -11.55 -7.18 -14.56
CA LEU A 15 -10.42 -8.00 -14.20
C LEU A 15 -9.57 -8.36 -15.45
N PRO A 16 -8.24 -8.07 -15.46
CA PRO A 16 -7.39 -8.28 -16.64
C PRO A 16 -7.39 -9.69 -17.21
N LEU A 17 -7.45 -10.75 -16.38
CA LEU A 17 -7.51 -12.13 -16.87
C LEU A 17 -8.87 -12.50 -17.45
N ASP A 18 -9.95 -11.83 -17.03
CA ASP A 18 -11.28 -12.04 -17.62
C ASP A 18 -11.44 -11.29 -18.93
N THR A 19 -10.79 -10.12 -19.10
CA THR A 19 -10.61 -9.50 -20.43
C THR A 19 -9.86 -10.45 -21.37
N VAL A 20 -8.77 -11.07 -20.91
CA VAL A 20 -8.04 -12.09 -21.71
C VAL A 20 -8.93 -13.32 -22.00
N ARG A 21 -9.82 -13.71 -21.08
CA ARG A 21 -10.76 -14.84 -21.26
C ARG A 21 -11.82 -14.56 -22.32
N GLU A 22 -12.46 -13.39 -22.27
CA GLU A 22 -13.44 -12.94 -23.27
C GLU A 22 -12.80 -12.87 -24.65
N ARG A 23 -11.66 -12.17 -24.76
CA ARG A 23 -10.97 -11.96 -26.03
C ARG A 23 -10.38 -13.25 -26.58
N PHE A 24 -9.91 -14.18 -25.74
CA PHE A 24 -9.53 -15.53 -26.19
C PHE A 24 -10.72 -16.34 -26.67
N THR A 25 -11.89 -16.24 -26.03
CA THR A 25 -13.12 -16.91 -26.50
C THR A 25 -13.45 -16.49 -27.94
N LEU A 26 -13.41 -15.19 -28.24
CA LEU A 26 -13.62 -14.69 -29.61
C LEU A 26 -12.62 -15.26 -30.63
N LEU A 27 -11.37 -15.55 -30.25
CA LEU A 27 -10.36 -16.16 -31.14
C LEU A 27 -10.56 -17.66 -31.40
N VAL A 28 -11.43 -18.34 -30.63
CA VAL A 28 -11.66 -19.80 -30.74
C VAL A 28 -13.12 -20.18 -31.06
N THR A 29 -14.06 -19.25 -30.93
CA THR A 29 -15.46 -19.42 -31.35
C THR A 29 -15.83 -18.60 -32.59
N GLY A 30 -14.86 -17.91 -33.22
CA GLY A 30 -15.04 -17.22 -34.49
C GLY A 30 -15.18 -18.16 -35.70
N PRO A 31 -15.56 -17.65 -36.88
CA PRO A 31 -15.72 -18.46 -38.09
C PRO A 31 -14.41 -19.10 -38.57
N GLU A 32 -13.28 -18.42 -38.33
CA GLU A 32 -11.92 -18.95 -38.53
C GLU A 32 -11.21 -19.01 -37.17
N PRO A 33 -11.38 -20.09 -36.38
CA PRO A 33 -10.74 -20.21 -35.08
C PRO A 33 -9.23 -20.39 -35.24
N LEU A 34 -8.43 -19.78 -34.36
CA LEU A 34 -6.98 -20.01 -34.39
C LEU A 34 -6.66 -21.48 -34.13
N THR A 35 -5.81 -22.05 -34.98
CA THR A 35 -5.41 -23.47 -34.96
C THR A 35 -3.90 -23.63 -34.92
N VAL A 36 -3.45 -24.77 -34.37
CA VAL A 36 -2.09 -25.31 -34.53
C VAL A 36 -2.20 -26.64 -35.27
N ASP A 37 -1.29 -26.90 -36.21
CA ASP A 37 -1.22 -28.21 -36.88
C ASP A 37 -0.73 -29.29 -35.90
N GLY A 38 -1.65 -30.14 -35.45
CA GLY A 38 -1.34 -31.21 -34.50
C GLY A 38 -0.45 -32.30 -35.08
N ARG A 39 -0.32 -32.42 -36.41
CA ARG A 39 0.56 -33.40 -37.08
C ARG A 39 2.03 -33.24 -36.72
N GLN A 40 2.43 -32.04 -36.30
CA GLN A 40 3.81 -31.70 -35.92
C GLN A 40 4.18 -32.15 -34.50
N TYR A 41 3.23 -32.71 -33.72
CA TYR A 41 3.43 -32.98 -32.29
C TYR A 41 2.90 -34.36 -31.89
N HIS A 42 3.80 -35.21 -31.38
CA HIS A 42 3.43 -36.53 -30.86
C HIS A 42 2.37 -36.43 -29.76
N GLY A 43 1.26 -37.16 -29.92
CA GLY A 43 0.14 -37.18 -28.96
C GLY A 43 -0.88 -36.05 -29.12
N LEU A 44 -0.86 -35.31 -30.24
CA LEU A 44 -1.99 -34.47 -30.68
C LEU A 44 -2.71 -35.11 -31.88
N PRO A 45 -3.99 -34.75 -32.15
CA PRO A 45 -4.70 -35.17 -33.35
C PRO A 45 -3.96 -34.79 -34.65
N HIS A 46 -3.94 -35.67 -35.64
CA HIS A 46 -3.28 -35.45 -36.95
C HIS A 46 -4.08 -34.52 -37.90
N ARG A 47 -4.58 -33.39 -37.38
CA ARG A 47 -5.33 -32.34 -38.08
C ARG A 47 -4.99 -30.95 -37.50
N PRO A 48 -5.47 -29.85 -38.09
CA PRO A 48 -5.55 -28.57 -37.39
C PRO A 48 -6.38 -28.71 -36.10
N VAL A 49 -5.81 -28.27 -34.99
CA VAL A 49 -6.39 -28.32 -33.64
C VAL A 49 -6.68 -26.88 -33.19
N PRO A 50 -7.95 -26.50 -32.96
CA PRO A 50 -8.32 -25.19 -32.40
C PRO A 50 -7.67 -24.95 -31.03
N LEU A 51 -7.38 -23.70 -30.68
CA LEU A 51 -6.64 -23.39 -29.45
C LEU A 51 -7.39 -23.77 -28.16
N ASP A 52 -8.73 -23.82 -28.13
CA ASP A 52 -9.46 -24.29 -26.95
C ASP A 52 -9.28 -25.80 -26.74
N GLU A 53 -9.31 -26.58 -27.82
CA GLU A 53 -9.08 -28.03 -27.83
C GLU A 53 -7.63 -28.32 -27.46
N LEU A 54 -6.69 -27.59 -28.07
CA LEU A 54 -5.27 -27.64 -27.74
C LEU A 54 -5.04 -27.35 -26.26
N ARG A 55 -5.67 -26.30 -25.70
CA ARG A 55 -5.57 -25.97 -24.27
C ARG A 55 -6.07 -27.13 -23.39
N ARG A 56 -7.20 -27.75 -23.75
CA ARG A 56 -7.72 -28.94 -23.05
C ARG A 56 -6.73 -30.11 -23.11
N LEU A 57 -6.20 -30.43 -24.29
CA LEU A 57 -5.23 -31.51 -24.49
C LEU A 57 -3.92 -31.27 -23.71
N LEU A 58 -3.33 -30.07 -23.77
CA LEU A 58 -2.09 -29.75 -23.04
C LEU A 58 -2.22 -29.79 -21.51
N LEU A 59 -3.44 -29.68 -20.97
CA LEU A 59 -3.71 -29.80 -19.54
C LEU A 59 -3.83 -31.26 -19.07
N GLN A 60 -4.22 -32.20 -19.94
CA GLN A 60 -4.41 -33.60 -19.56
C GLN A 60 -3.12 -34.22 -18.97
N PRO A 61 -3.21 -35.10 -17.95
CA PRO A 61 -2.04 -35.79 -17.41
C PRO A 61 -1.27 -36.58 -18.48
N ALA A 62 -1.98 -37.22 -19.41
CA ALA A 62 -1.43 -38.05 -20.48
C ALA A 62 -0.60 -37.28 -21.53
N CYS A 63 -0.78 -35.95 -21.68
CA CYS A 63 -0.04 -35.18 -22.68
C CYS A 63 1.48 -35.17 -22.35
N PRO A 64 2.38 -35.66 -23.23
CA PRO A 64 3.80 -35.77 -22.91
C PRO A 64 4.45 -34.41 -22.60
N ARG A 65 5.39 -34.39 -21.65
CA ARG A 65 6.06 -33.14 -21.24
C ARG A 65 6.77 -32.45 -22.42
N LEU A 66 7.38 -33.23 -23.32
CA LEU A 66 8.02 -32.73 -24.54
C LEU A 66 7.01 -32.13 -25.53
N THR A 67 5.85 -32.77 -25.72
CA THR A 67 4.74 -32.25 -26.54
C THR A 67 4.29 -30.88 -26.05
N ARG A 68 4.06 -30.72 -24.74
CA ARG A 68 3.69 -29.43 -24.15
C ARG A 68 4.77 -28.37 -24.42
N ASP A 69 6.04 -28.73 -24.25
CA ASP A 69 7.15 -27.78 -24.38
C ASP A 69 7.42 -27.37 -25.83
N ALA A 70 7.28 -28.29 -26.78
CA ALA A 70 7.36 -28.03 -28.22
C ALA A 70 6.21 -27.14 -28.70
N VAL A 71 4.97 -27.40 -28.25
CA VAL A 71 3.81 -26.55 -28.59
C VAL A 71 3.99 -25.15 -27.99
N TRP A 72 4.41 -25.02 -26.73
CA TRP A 72 4.70 -23.70 -26.16
C TRP A 72 5.85 -22.99 -26.88
N THR A 73 6.90 -23.70 -27.28
CA THR A 73 7.98 -23.17 -28.12
C THR A 73 7.45 -22.61 -29.45
N HIS A 74 6.51 -23.31 -30.11
CA HIS A 74 5.83 -22.82 -31.31
C HIS A 74 4.97 -21.57 -31.02
N LEU A 75 4.12 -21.60 -29.99
CA LEU A 75 3.24 -20.50 -29.61
C LEU A 75 4.04 -19.20 -29.36
N VAL A 76 5.15 -19.27 -28.62
CA VAL A 76 6.03 -18.11 -28.36
C VAL A 76 6.69 -17.59 -29.65
N ARG A 77 7.03 -18.47 -30.61
CA ARG A 77 7.57 -18.06 -31.92
C ARG A 77 6.48 -17.37 -32.77
N ARG A 78 5.25 -17.88 -32.77
CA ARG A 78 4.10 -17.26 -33.45
C ARG A 78 3.77 -15.89 -32.85
N SER A 79 3.74 -15.75 -31.52
CA SER A 79 3.46 -14.45 -30.87
C SER A 79 4.49 -13.35 -31.18
N ARG A 80 5.72 -13.72 -31.54
CA ARG A 80 6.77 -12.77 -31.94
C ARG A 80 6.75 -12.44 -33.44
N ARG A 81 6.33 -13.39 -34.28
CA ARG A 81 6.27 -13.24 -35.74
C ARG A 81 4.96 -12.61 -36.22
N ASP A 82 3.86 -13.06 -35.65
CA ASP A 82 2.50 -12.88 -36.18
C ASP A 82 1.64 -11.95 -35.30
N GLY A 83 2.27 -11.22 -34.37
CA GLY A 83 1.72 -10.05 -33.69
C GLY A 83 0.65 -10.30 -32.61
N ALA A 84 -0.14 -9.25 -32.35
CA ALA A 84 -0.99 -9.13 -31.16
C ALA A 84 -2.03 -10.26 -31.00
N VAL A 85 -2.55 -10.80 -32.11
CA VAL A 85 -3.50 -11.93 -32.08
C VAL A 85 -2.86 -13.17 -31.46
N TRP A 86 -1.60 -13.47 -31.80
CA TRP A 86 -0.87 -14.60 -31.23
C TRP A 86 -0.31 -14.32 -29.82
N VAL A 87 -0.08 -13.06 -29.46
CA VAL A 87 0.19 -12.64 -28.07
C VAL A 87 -1.02 -12.92 -27.18
N LEU A 88 -2.21 -12.49 -27.60
CA LEU A 88 -3.47 -12.75 -26.91
C LEU A 88 -3.79 -14.25 -26.85
N ALA A 89 -3.55 -14.99 -27.94
CA ALA A 89 -3.65 -16.44 -27.96
C ALA A 89 -2.76 -17.09 -26.88
N CYS A 90 -1.50 -16.67 -26.75
CA CYS A 90 -0.60 -17.18 -25.70
C CYS A 90 -1.11 -16.87 -24.29
N ALA A 91 -1.63 -15.65 -24.05
CA ALA A 91 -2.20 -15.30 -22.76
C ALA A 91 -3.43 -16.16 -22.42
N GLY A 92 -4.34 -16.35 -23.39
CA GLY A 92 -5.52 -17.21 -23.25
C GLY A 92 -5.20 -18.70 -23.08
N MET A 93 -4.14 -19.19 -23.73
CA MET A 93 -3.57 -20.52 -23.48
C MET A 93 -2.98 -20.64 -22.06
N ALA A 94 -2.41 -19.57 -21.52
CA ALA A 94 -1.79 -19.53 -20.19
C ALA A 94 -2.79 -19.33 -19.04
N LEU A 95 -4.03 -18.89 -19.30
CA LEU A 95 -5.04 -18.55 -18.28
C LEU A 95 -5.13 -19.52 -17.08
N PRO A 96 -5.17 -20.86 -17.24
CA PRO A 96 -5.22 -21.78 -16.10
C PRO A 96 -3.99 -21.68 -15.18
N ALA A 97 -2.81 -21.45 -15.76
CA ALA A 97 -1.57 -21.27 -15.03
C ALA A 97 -1.45 -19.88 -14.39
N LEU A 98 -2.00 -18.84 -15.05
CA LEU A 98 -2.03 -17.46 -14.54
C LEU A 98 -3.05 -17.33 -13.39
N ALA A 99 -4.27 -17.85 -13.53
CA ALA A 99 -5.26 -17.87 -12.44
C ALA A 99 -4.73 -18.63 -11.20
N GLY A 100 -4.00 -19.74 -11.41
CA GLY A 100 -3.29 -20.47 -10.35
C GLY A 100 -2.03 -19.78 -9.79
N VAL A 101 -1.60 -18.66 -10.37
CA VAL A 101 -0.59 -17.74 -9.81
C VAL A 101 -1.28 -16.61 -9.05
N VAL A 102 -2.32 -15.99 -9.64
CA VAL A 102 -3.09 -14.91 -9.02
C VAL A 102 -3.69 -15.35 -7.69
N ARG A 103 -4.39 -16.49 -7.64
CA ARG A 103 -4.99 -17.01 -6.39
C ARG A 103 -3.98 -17.04 -5.23
N ARG A 104 -2.84 -17.69 -5.45
CA ARG A 104 -1.72 -17.79 -4.50
C ARG A 104 -1.19 -16.43 -4.00
N LEU A 105 -1.30 -15.39 -4.82
CA LEU A 105 -0.84 -14.04 -4.49
C LEU A 105 -1.93 -13.20 -3.82
N THR A 106 -3.21 -13.45 -4.14
CA THR A 106 -4.36 -12.75 -3.56
C THR A 106 -4.81 -13.32 -2.20
N ASP A 107 -4.46 -14.56 -1.87
CA ASP A 107 -4.90 -15.26 -0.64
C ASP A 107 -4.62 -14.46 0.67
N TYR A 108 -3.68 -13.51 0.66
CA TYR A 108 -3.33 -12.61 1.78
C TYR A 108 -3.10 -11.13 1.37
N PHE A 109 -3.66 -10.68 0.24
CA PHE A 109 -3.39 -9.34 -0.28
C PHE A 109 -4.42 -8.29 0.17
N PRO A 110 -4.01 -7.13 0.76
CA PRO A 110 -4.93 -6.10 1.22
C PRO A 110 -5.36 -5.09 0.14
N GLY A 111 -4.75 -5.12 -1.05
CA GLY A 111 -5.14 -4.27 -2.20
C GLY A 111 -6.11 -4.98 -3.16
N GLU A 112 -6.42 -4.34 -4.29
CA GLU A 112 -7.34 -4.93 -5.26
C GLU A 112 -6.76 -6.14 -6.01
N ALA A 113 -7.63 -7.11 -6.32
CA ALA A 113 -7.26 -8.24 -7.17
C ALA A 113 -7.00 -7.85 -8.65
N SER A 114 -7.48 -6.66 -9.07
CA SER A 114 -7.23 -6.05 -10.38
C SER A 114 -5.74 -5.79 -10.60
N ASP A 115 -5.06 -5.15 -9.64
CA ASP A 115 -3.63 -4.85 -9.65
C ASP A 115 -2.78 -6.13 -9.74
N VAL A 116 -3.07 -7.12 -8.90
CA VAL A 116 -2.34 -8.41 -8.88
C VAL A 116 -2.52 -9.13 -10.22
N GLN A 117 -3.71 -9.09 -10.81
CA GLN A 117 -3.94 -9.64 -12.16
C GLN A 117 -3.18 -8.88 -13.24
N ALA A 118 -3.15 -7.54 -13.18
CA ALA A 118 -2.44 -6.71 -14.14
C ALA A 118 -0.93 -6.98 -14.13
N GLU A 119 -0.32 -7.06 -12.94
CA GLU A 119 1.11 -7.33 -12.79
C GLU A 119 1.49 -8.78 -13.12
N VAL A 120 0.65 -9.77 -12.80
CA VAL A 120 0.85 -11.17 -13.23
C VAL A 120 0.75 -11.30 -14.76
N LEU A 121 -0.20 -10.59 -15.40
CA LEU A 121 -0.35 -10.57 -16.86
C LEU A 121 0.82 -9.82 -17.52
N SER A 122 1.23 -8.67 -16.98
CA SER A 122 2.41 -7.90 -17.41
C SER A 122 3.68 -8.76 -17.38
N GLY A 123 3.95 -9.43 -16.26
CA GLY A 123 5.09 -10.34 -16.11
C GLY A 123 5.06 -11.53 -17.07
N PHE A 124 3.87 -12.02 -17.45
CA PHE A 124 3.73 -13.01 -18.51
C PHE A 124 4.06 -12.43 -19.90
N LEU A 125 3.53 -11.26 -20.24
CA LEU A 125 3.70 -10.63 -21.55
C LEU A 125 5.15 -10.17 -21.80
N CYS A 126 5.80 -9.56 -20.81
CA CYS A 126 7.22 -9.20 -20.87
C CYS A 126 8.12 -10.45 -21.03
N ALA A 127 7.76 -11.56 -20.39
CA ALA A 127 8.45 -12.83 -20.57
C ALA A 127 8.15 -13.48 -21.93
N LEU A 128 6.94 -13.33 -22.47
CA LEU A 128 6.56 -13.84 -23.79
C LEU A 128 7.42 -13.20 -24.90
N ALA A 129 7.67 -11.89 -24.81
CA ALA A 129 8.56 -11.17 -25.72
C ALA A 129 10.02 -11.64 -25.66
N SER A 130 10.52 -11.99 -24.46
CA SER A 130 11.97 -12.12 -24.18
C SER A 130 12.48 -13.53 -23.88
N VAL A 131 11.63 -14.50 -23.52
CA VAL A 131 12.08 -15.83 -23.07
C VAL A 131 12.90 -16.56 -24.14
N ASP A 132 14.04 -17.11 -23.72
CA ASP A 132 14.83 -18.07 -24.50
C ASP A 132 14.01 -19.35 -24.73
N VAL A 133 13.74 -19.64 -26.01
CA VAL A 133 12.97 -20.79 -26.54
C VAL A 133 13.86 -21.88 -27.16
N VAL A 134 15.17 -21.85 -26.87
CA VAL A 134 16.11 -22.96 -27.10
C VAL A 134 16.20 -23.79 -25.81
N ARG A 135 16.13 -23.15 -24.64
CA ARG A 135 16.05 -23.85 -23.35
C ARG A 135 14.66 -24.45 -23.10
N PRO A 136 14.57 -25.70 -22.62
CA PRO A 136 13.30 -26.36 -22.33
C PRO A 136 12.58 -25.76 -21.11
N ARG A 137 11.33 -26.20 -20.92
CA ARG A 137 10.36 -25.79 -19.89
C ARG A 137 9.86 -24.35 -20.08
N VAL A 138 9.45 -24.00 -21.30
CA VAL A 138 8.99 -22.67 -21.71
C VAL A 138 7.81 -22.18 -20.86
N LEU A 139 6.71 -22.93 -20.76
CA LEU A 139 5.56 -22.51 -19.93
C LEU A 139 5.92 -22.36 -18.43
N PRO A 140 6.63 -23.30 -17.77
CA PRO A 140 7.13 -23.08 -16.41
C PRO A 140 7.95 -21.80 -16.24
N ARG A 141 8.80 -21.43 -17.21
CA ARG A 141 9.60 -20.19 -17.20
C ARG A 141 8.70 -18.94 -17.33
N LEU A 142 7.73 -18.95 -18.25
CA LEU A 142 6.73 -17.88 -18.40
C LEU A 142 5.90 -17.70 -17.12
N ARG A 143 5.40 -18.80 -16.54
CA ARG A 143 4.64 -18.81 -15.27
C ARG A 143 5.49 -18.27 -14.11
N TRP A 144 6.78 -18.60 -14.05
CA TRP A 144 7.68 -18.08 -13.03
C TRP A 144 7.94 -16.58 -13.15
N ALA A 145 8.07 -16.05 -14.37
CA ALA A 145 8.18 -14.61 -14.59
C ALA A 145 6.89 -13.87 -14.18
N ALA A 146 5.72 -14.39 -14.58
CA ALA A 146 4.41 -13.89 -14.17
C ALA A 146 4.25 -13.88 -12.63
N TYR A 147 4.63 -14.97 -11.96
CA TYR A 147 4.64 -15.05 -10.48
C TYR A 147 5.59 -14.04 -9.84
N ARG A 148 6.83 -13.89 -10.33
CA ARG A 148 7.79 -12.93 -9.76
C ARG A 148 7.30 -11.49 -9.87
N GLN A 149 6.67 -11.11 -10.99
CA GLN A 149 6.14 -9.76 -11.18
C GLN A 149 4.99 -9.48 -10.21
N GLY A 150 3.98 -10.36 -10.16
CA GLY A 150 2.88 -10.23 -9.19
C GLY A 150 3.35 -10.27 -7.73
N HIS A 151 4.33 -11.11 -7.40
CA HIS A 151 4.92 -11.17 -6.06
C HIS A 151 5.67 -9.87 -5.72
N ALA A 152 6.39 -9.26 -6.66
CA ALA A 152 7.04 -7.98 -6.47
C ALA A 152 6.03 -6.86 -6.22
N ALA A 153 4.90 -6.85 -6.93
CA ALA A 153 3.79 -5.92 -6.70
C ALA A 153 3.16 -6.11 -5.31
N VAL A 154 2.82 -7.35 -4.94
CA VAL A 154 2.31 -7.70 -3.59
C VAL A 154 3.30 -7.27 -2.50
N THR A 155 4.58 -7.54 -2.68
CA THR A 155 5.64 -7.16 -1.73
C THR A 155 5.78 -5.63 -1.64
N LYS A 156 5.70 -4.91 -2.77
CA LYS A 156 5.77 -3.44 -2.81
C LYS A 156 4.60 -2.81 -2.05
N ALA A 157 3.39 -3.33 -2.22
CA ALA A 157 2.19 -2.80 -1.56
C ALA A 157 2.11 -3.21 -0.07
N LEU A 158 2.57 -4.40 0.32
CA LEU A 158 2.70 -4.78 1.74
C LEU A 158 3.76 -3.97 2.50
N ASN A 159 4.80 -3.48 1.80
CA ASN A 159 5.82 -2.58 2.36
C ASN A 159 5.54 -1.09 2.08
N ALA A 160 4.35 -0.74 1.56
CA ALA A 160 3.99 0.66 1.35
C ALA A 160 3.67 1.33 2.71
N PRO A 161 4.07 2.59 2.93
CA PRO A 161 3.63 3.34 4.09
C PRO A 161 2.11 3.41 4.14
N ILE A 162 1.52 3.04 5.28
CA ILE A 162 0.07 3.12 5.49
C ILE A 162 -0.36 4.59 5.35
N PRO A 163 -1.28 4.94 4.42
CA PRO A 163 -1.76 6.30 4.28
C PRO A 163 -2.49 6.76 5.55
N VAL A 164 -1.86 7.64 6.32
CA VAL A 164 -2.51 8.26 7.49
C VAL A 164 -3.55 9.27 7.00
N ALA A 165 -4.75 9.22 7.57
CA ALA A 165 -5.85 10.09 7.15
C ALA A 165 -5.49 11.58 7.38
N PRO A 166 -5.91 12.51 6.49
CA PRO A 166 -5.72 13.94 6.71
C PRO A 166 -6.25 14.38 8.09
N GLY A 167 -5.40 15.06 8.86
CA GLY A 167 -5.68 15.45 10.24
C GLY A 167 -5.16 14.47 11.31
N PHE A 168 -4.79 13.24 10.96
CA PHE A 168 -4.20 12.26 11.88
C PHE A 168 -2.67 12.26 11.79
N GLY A 169 -2.05 13.32 12.31
CA GLY A 169 -0.59 13.47 12.42
C GLY A 169 -0.13 13.66 13.87
N PRO A 170 1.18 13.79 14.13
CA PRO A 170 1.67 14.19 15.44
C PRO A 170 1.11 15.57 15.80
N SER A 171 0.41 15.67 16.93
CA SER A 171 -0.03 16.95 17.46
C SER A 171 1.17 17.83 17.78
N VAL A 172 1.08 19.12 17.50
CA VAL A 172 2.07 20.10 18.00
C VAL A 172 2.16 19.97 19.54
N PRO A 173 3.36 20.10 20.13
CA PRO A 173 3.50 20.13 21.58
C PRO A 173 2.65 21.28 22.20
N ARG A 174 2.28 21.16 23.47
CA ARG A 174 1.63 22.28 24.17
C ARG A 174 2.66 23.37 24.48
N PRO A 175 2.36 24.66 24.23
CA PRO A 175 3.24 25.77 24.62
C PRO A 175 3.56 25.77 26.14
N PRO A 176 4.65 26.46 26.56
CA PRO A 176 5.66 27.11 25.72
C PRO A 176 6.74 26.13 25.24
N TRP A 177 6.83 25.94 23.92
CA TRP A 177 7.98 25.31 23.27
C TRP A 177 8.83 26.38 22.57
N GLY A 178 10.13 26.39 22.84
CA GLY A 178 11.06 27.37 22.27
C GLY A 178 12.35 27.51 23.08
N HIS A 179 13.28 28.33 22.59
CA HIS A 179 14.47 28.69 23.35
C HIS A 179 14.07 29.54 24.57
N PRO A 180 14.68 29.38 25.76
CA PRO A 180 14.33 30.17 26.95
C PRO A 180 14.47 31.69 26.73
N ASP A 181 15.38 32.14 25.85
CA ASP A 181 15.49 33.55 25.46
C ASP A 181 14.24 34.13 24.79
N LEU A 182 13.40 33.30 24.17
CA LEU A 182 12.14 33.78 23.58
C LEU A 182 11.16 34.23 24.68
N VAL A 183 11.22 33.61 25.86
CA VAL A 183 10.47 34.05 27.05
C VAL A 183 11.02 35.37 27.58
N LEU A 184 12.35 35.52 27.64
CA LEU A 184 13.00 36.77 28.03
C LEU A 184 12.71 37.91 27.04
N ALA A 185 12.77 37.64 25.74
CA ALA A 185 12.45 38.59 24.68
C ALA A 185 10.96 39.00 24.70
N ARG A 186 10.04 38.08 25.00
CA ARG A 186 8.62 38.38 25.23
C ARG A 186 8.45 39.29 26.45
N ALA A 187 9.04 38.94 27.59
CA ALA A 187 8.98 39.75 28.81
C ALA A 187 9.60 41.16 28.64
N VAL A 188 10.56 41.33 27.72
CA VAL A 188 11.09 42.64 27.31
C VAL A 188 10.13 43.40 26.39
N ARG A 189 9.51 42.72 25.41
CA ARG A 189 8.50 43.30 24.51
C ARG A 189 7.29 43.83 25.28
N GLU A 190 6.90 43.14 26.34
CA GLU A 190 5.79 43.49 27.23
C GLU A 190 6.24 44.28 28.48
N ALA A 191 7.47 44.82 28.46
CA ALA A 191 8.05 45.73 29.45
C ALA A 191 8.12 45.23 30.92
N VAL A 192 7.86 43.95 31.17
CA VAL A 192 8.08 43.28 32.46
C VAL A 192 9.57 43.32 32.84
N LEU A 193 10.44 43.15 31.85
CA LEU A 193 11.89 43.24 31.97
C LEU A 193 12.46 44.36 31.10
N THR A 194 13.49 45.05 31.58
CA THR A 194 14.36 45.83 30.69
C THR A 194 15.30 44.91 29.91
N ARG A 195 15.82 45.35 28.75
CA ARG A 195 16.82 44.60 27.96
C ARG A 195 18.03 44.19 28.82
N THR A 196 18.48 45.07 29.71
CA THR A 196 19.59 44.84 30.64
C THR A 196 19.27 43.85 31.77
N GLU A 197 17.99 43.70 32.16
CA GLU A 197 17.58 42.68 33.12
C GLU A 197 17.39 41.31 32.44
N ALA A 198 16.92 41.28 31.20
CA ALA A 198 16.87 40.05 30.40
C ALA A 198 18.29 39.53 30.08
N ASP A 199 19.21 40.40 29.70
CA ASP A 199 20.63 40.10 29.50
C ASP A 199 21.30 39.56 30.79
N LEU A 200 21.06 40.22 31.93
CA LEU A 200 21.51 39.75 33.25
C LEU A 200 20.92 38.39 33.63
N ILE A 201 19.65 38.11 33.31
CA ILE A 201 19.04 36.80 33.59
C ILE A 201 19.63 35.74 32.65
N GLY A 202 19.62 35.96 31.33
CA GLY A 202 20.11 35.00 30.34
C GLY A 202 21.57 34.60 30.61
N THR A 203 22.47 35.59 30.65
CA THR A 203 23.91 35.33 30.83
C THR A 203 24.29 34.69 32.16
N THR A 204 23.41 34.72 33.18
CA THR A 204 23.72 34.18 34.52
C THR A 204 22.75 33.10 35.01
N ARG A 205 21.90 32.57 34.12
CA ARG A 205 20.96 31.45 34.35
C ARG A 205 20.88 30.46 33.18
N LEU A 206 21.19 30.91 31.96
CA LEU A 206 21.18 30.12 30.73
C LEU A 206 22.61 29.90 30.21
N ASP A 207 23.49 30.89 30.37
CA ASP A 207 24.94 30.76 30.18
C ASP A 207 25.70 30.59 31.52
N ASP A 208 26.94 30.09 31.45
CA ASP A 208 27.84 29.86 32.59
C ASP A 208 28.53 31.13 33.16
N THR A 209 27.99 32.35 32.97
CA THR A 209 28.62 33.58 33.51
C THR A 209 28.19 33.86 34.95
N THR A 210 29.13 34.22 35.84
CA THR A 210 28.77 34.62 37.20
C THR A 210 28.18 36.03 37.25
N VAL A 211 27.32 36.30 38.26
CA VAL A 211 26.78 37.64 38.52
C VAL A 211 27.90 38.67 38.78
N THR A 212 29.04 38.24 39.31
CA THR A 212 30.22 39.10 39.54
C THR A 212 30.87 39.51 38.22
N ASP A 213 31.07 38.56 37.29
CA ASP A 213 31.68 38.85 35.98
C ASP A 213 30.77 39.72 35.11
N TRP A 214 29.45 39.48 35.16
CA TRP A 214 28.47 40.36 34.55
C TRP A 214 28.53 41.76 35.18
N ALA A 215 28.58 41.88 36.52
CA ALA A 215 28.65 43.16 37.20
C ALA A 215 29.90 43.97 36.80
N VAL A 216 31.06 43.32 36.70
CA VAL A 216 32.31 43.92 36.21
C VAL A 216 32.16 44.40 34.78
N ARG A 217 31.68 43.55 33.87
CA ARG A 217 31.48 43.88 32.44
C ARG A 217 30.52 45.05 32.25
N HIS A 218 29.45 45.12 33.04
CA HIS A 218 28.41 46.17 32.98
C HIS A 218 28.69 47.34 33.96
N ARG A 219 29.91 47.43 34.52
CA ARG A 219 30.42 48.52 35.37
C ARG A 219 29.52 48.85 36.57
N THR A 220 28.92 47.83 37.18
CA THR A 220 28.07 47.96 38.37
C THR A 220 28.63 47.15 39.55
N THR A 221 28.11 47.40 40.76
CA THR A 221 28.54 46.62 41.93
C THR A 221 27.86 45.24 41.94
N PRO A 222 28.54 44.16 42.37
CA PRO A 222 27.91 42.84 42.45
C PRO A 222 26.63 42.83 43.31
N ASN A 223 26.60 43.57 44.43
CA ASN A 223 25.41 43.72 45.28
C ASN A 223 24.23 44.37 44.53
N ALA A 224 24.48 45.37 43.69
CA ALA A 224 23.45 45.95 42.83
C ALA A 224 22.98 44.96 41.74
N ALA A 225 23.91 44.20 41.12
CA ALA A 225 23.56 43.16 40.15
C ALA A 225 22.70 42.05 40.77
N TYR A 226 23.08 41.50 41.93
CA TYR A 226 22.27 40.51 42.67
C TYR A 226 20.86 41.03 43.00
N LYS A 227 20.75 42.26 43.53
CA LYS A 227 19.46 42.87 43.86
C LYS A 227 18.60 43.16 42.62
N THR A 228 19.22 43.52 41.50
CA THR A 228 18.50 43.72 40.23
C THR A 228 18.06 42.39 39.63
N ARG A 229 18.92 41.37 39.56
CA ARG A 229 18.54 40.03 39.10
C ARG A 229 17.39 39.44 39.92
N HIS A 230 17.46 39.50 41.25
CA HIS A 230 16.38 39.02 42.13
C HIS A 230 15.04 39.74 41.86
N ARG A 231 15.05 41.06 41.64
CA ARG A 231 13.83 41.83 41.34
C ARG A 231 13.30 41.56 39.94
N ALA A 232 14.18 41.29 38.98
CA ALA A 232 13.82 40.90 37.61
C ALA A 232 13.23 39.48 37.58
N GLU A 233 13.89 38.51 38.22
CA GLU A 233 13.43 37.12 38.37
C GLU A 233 12.04 37.06 39.03
N ALA A 234 11.80 37.87 40.08
CA ALA A 234 10.50 37.95 40.73
C ALA A 234 9.38 38.49 39.80
N ARG A 235 9.66 39.49 38.96
CA ARG A 235 8.68 40.00 37.98
C ARG A 235 8.44 39.00 36.84
N LEU A 236 9.50 38.33 36.37
CA LEU A 236 9.41 37.28 35.35
C LEU A 236 8.57 36.09 35.84
N ALA A 237 8.77 35.64 37.08
CA ALA A 237 7.97 34.58 37.70
C ALA A 237 6.49 34.98 37.85
N ALA A 238 6.21 36.23 38.27
CA ALA A 238 4.84 36.73 38.36
C ALA A 238 4.15 36.77 36.99
N PHE A 239 4.84 37.27 35.95
CA PHE A 239 4.36 37.29 34.57
C PHE A 239 4.03 35.88 34.05
N LEU A 240 4.94 34.90 34.22
CA LEU A 240 4.70 33.52 33.79
C LEU A 240 3.52 32.85 34.52
N HIS A 241 3.28 33.20 35.79
CA HIS A 241 2.11 32.72 36.54
C HIS A 241 0.79 33.40 36.15
N ASP A 242 0.84 34.60 35.55
CA ASP A 242 -0.35 35.29 35.04
C ASP A 242 -0.68 34.82 33.62
N GLU A 243 0.32 34.66 32.73
CA GLU A 243 0.14 34.00 31.43
C GLU A 243 -0.50 32.60 31.56
N ALA A 244 0.04 31.77 32.46
CA ALA A 244 -0.48 30.43 32.75
C ALA A 244 -1.89 30.42 33.40
N ARG A 245 -2.44 31.60 33.75
CA ARG A 245 -3.81 31.81 34.24
C ARG A 245 -4.70 32.46 33.17
N SER A 246 -4.13 33.27 32.28
CA SER A 246 -4.79 33.95 31.17
C SER A 246 -5.09 33.03 29.99
N GLU A 247 -4.48 31.83 29.91
CA GLU A 247 -4.94 30.76 29.01
C GLU A 247 -6.18 30.03 29.59
N PRO A 248 -7.38 30.58 29.37
CA PRO A 248 -8.42 29.76 28.76
C PRO A 248 -8.92 30.36 27.43
N ALA A 249 -8.51 29.69 26.35
CA ALA A 249 -8.89 29.88 24.94
C ALA A 249 -8.26 31.07 24.17
N ALA A 250 -7.90 30.76 22.92
CA ALA A 250 -7.53 31.67 21.82
C ALA A 250 -6.33 32.61 22.01
N MET A 251 -5.19 32.21 21.44
CA MET A 251 -4.35 33.19 20.71
C MET A 251 -3.70 32.55 19.48
N ASP A 252 -3.59 33.35 18.43
CA ASP A 252 -3.48 32.97 17.02
C ASP A 252 -2.39 31.93 16.65
N ALA A 253 -2.81 30.94 15.87
CA ALA A 253 -1.89 30.26 14.97
C ALA A 253 -1.45 31.24 13.88
N LEU A 254 -0.16 31.59 13.84
CA LEU A 254 0.43 32.33 12.73
C LEU A 254 0.09 31.61 11.41
N PRO A 255 -0.56 32.26 10.43
CA PRO A 255 -1.03 31.58 9.23
C PRO A 255 0.15 31.18 8.34
N LEU A 256 0.50 29.90 8.37
CA LEU A 256 1.38 29.30 7.37
C LEU A 256 0.75 29.49 5.97
N PRO A 257 1.52 29.86 4.94
CA PRO A 257 0.96 30.10 3.60
C PRO A 257 0.29 28.84 3.05
N GLN A 258 -1.04 28.87 2.90
CA GLN A 258 -1.77 27.75 2.31
C GLN A 258 -1.57 27.74 0.80
N THR A 259 -0.73 26.82 0.32
CA THR A 259 -0.55 26.56 -1.11
C THR A 259 -1.79 25.85 -1.66
N THR A 260 -2.72 26.63 -2.20
CA THR A 260 -3.92 26.11 -2.87
C THR A 260 -3.55 25.30 -4.12
N PRO A 261 -3.98 24.03 -4.24
CA PRO A 261 -3.97 23.35 -5.53
C PRO A 261 -5.05 23.97 -6.45
N PRO A 262 -4.82 24.10 -7.76
CA PRO A 262 -5.82 24.63 -8.68
C PRO A 262 -7.00 23.65 -8.78
N GLY A 263 -8.22 24.17 -8.58
CA GLY A 263 -9.40 23.34 -8.39
C GLY A 263 -9.97 22.71 -9.67
N ARG A 264 -10.89 21.76 -9.45
CA ARG A 264 -11.94 21.39 -10.41
C ARG A 264 -13.27 21.51 -9.69
N GLY A 265 -14.24 22.18 -10.30
CA GLY A 265 -15.52 22.47 -9.66
C GLY A 265 -16.41 21.24 -9.50
N ALA A 266 -17.24 21.26 -8.46
CA ALA A 266 -18.41 20.41 -8.31
C ALA A 266 -19.59 21.31 -7.90
N THR A 267 -20.74 21.12 -8.54
CA THR A 267 -21.93 21.96 -8.35
C THR A 267 -22.71 21.57 -7.09
N GLU A 268 -23.57 22.50 -6.65
CA GLU A 268 -24.64 22.41 -5.64
C GLU A 268 -25.13 20.98 -5.32
N LEU A 269 -25.00 20.54 -4.06
CA LEU A 269 -25.96 20.76 -2.96
C LEU A 269 -27.34 20.14 -3.19
N GLY A 270 -27.60 19.06 -2.46
CA GLY A 270 -28.94 18.47 -2.24
C GLY A 270 -29.05 17.92 -0.82
N GLU A 271 -29.74 18.65 0.07
CA GLU A 271 -29.95 18.26 1.47
C GLU A 271 -31.09 17.21 1.65
N LYS A 272 -31.24 16.77 2.92
CA LYS A 272 -32.38 16.02 3.53
C LYS A 272 -32.26 14.49 3.44
N SER A 273 -32.66 13.70 4.45
CA SER A 273 -33.17 14.02 5.80
C SER A 273 -32.84 12.92 6.81
N SER A 274 -32.92 13.22 8.11
CA SER A 274 -32.71 12.27 9.21
C SER A 274 -33.99 11.55 9.65
N ARG A 275 -33.95 10.21 9.70
CA ARG A 275 -34.75 9.28 10.53
C ARG A 275 -34.35 7.83 10.17
N GLY A 276 -34.38 6.85 11.07
CA GLY A 276 -34.66 6.87 12.51
C GLY A 276 -34.26 5.54 13.15
N MET A 277 -34.17 5.50 14.48
CA MET A 277 -33.68 4.33 15.23
C MET A 277 -34.79 3.30 15.50
N ALA A 278 -34.48 2.01 15.30
CA ALA A 278 -35.23 0.88 15.83
C ALA A 278 -34.25 -0.17 16.38
N LYS A 279 -34.62 -0.81 17.50
CA LYS A 279 -33.84 -1.89 18.15
C LYS A 279 -34.36 -3.25 17.68
N ASN A 280 -33.52 -4.29 17.76
CA ASN A 280 -33.82 -5.58 18.41
C ASN A 280 -32.65 -6.58 18.31
N GLY A 281 -32.44 -7.34 19.37
CA GLY A 281 -31.83 -8.69 19.40
C GLY A 281 -32.81 -9.64 20.08
N PRO A 282 -32.42 -10.80 20.66
CA PRO A 282 -31.10 -11.47 20.70
C PRO A 282 -30.91 -12.36 19.44
N GLU A 283 -30.13 -13.45 19.32
CA GLU A 283 -29.24 -14.29 20.17
C GLU A 283 -27.83 -14.41 19.50
N SER A 284 -26.72 -14.86 20.10
CA SER A 284 -26.42 -15.92 21.11
C SER A 284 -26.43 -17.37 20.56
N GLY A 285 -25.24 -17.86 20.18
CA GLY A 285 -25.08 -19.13 19.46
C GLY A 285 -23.70 -19.76 19.60
N LEU A 286 -23.22 -19.91 20.85
CA LEU A 286 -21.92 -20.53 21.16
C LEU A 286 -21.93 -22.04 20.93
N LEU A 287 -21.49 -22.49 19.75
CA LEU A 287 -21.22 -23.91 19.48
C LEU A 287 -19.82 -24.31 19.97
N LYS A 288 -19.77 -25.41 20.74
CA LYS A 288 -18.60 -25.83 21.51
C LYS A 288 -17.56 -26.59 20.68
N CYS A 289 -16.31 -26.52 21.14
CA CYS A 289 -15.26 -27.47 20.76
C CYS A 289 -15.64 -28.90 21.19
N GLY A 290 -15.32 -29.92 20.38
CA GLY A 290 -15.58 -31.32 20.72
C GLY A 290 -15.21 -32.28 19.58
N GLY A 291 -13.94 -32.64 19.48
CA GLY A 291 -13.45 -33.61 18.47
C GLY A 291 -12.07 -34.14 18.86
N SER A 292 -12.02 -35.34 19.43
CA SER A 292 -10.78 -35.98 19.89
C SER A 292 -9.91 -36.46 18.72
N PRO A 293 -8.57 -36.42 18.82
CA PRO A 293 -7.69 -36.99 17.80
C PRO A 293 -7.70 -38.54 17.85
N PRO A 294 -7.50 -39.22 16.71
CA PRO A 294 -7.28 -40.67 16.69
C PRO A 294 -5.88 -41.03 17.23
N PRO A 295 -5.70 -42.25 17.79
CA PRO A 295 -4.41 -42.70 18.31
C PRO A 295 -3.41 -43.03 17.19
N SER A 296 -2.13 -42.73 17.44
CA SER A 296 -1.01 -43.14 16.58
C SER A 296 -0.67 -44.63 16.77
N PRO A 297 -0.27 -45.36 15.72
CA PRO A 297 0.24 -46.72 15.86
C PRO A 297 1.66 -46.74 16.44
N SER A 298 1.91 -47.63 17.39
CA SER A 298 3.25 -47.90 17.93
C SER A 298 4.13 -48.66 16.91
N PRO A 299 5.46 -48.46 16.91
CA PRO A 299 6.37 -49.22 16.07
C PRO A 299 6.62 -50.63 16.66
N SER A 300 6.39 -51.67 15.86
CA SER A 300 6.88 -53.03 16.17
C SER A 300 8.38 -53.12 15.96
N ALA A 301 9.09 -53.79 16.88
CA ALA A 301 10.49 -54.16 16.68
C ALA A 301 10.61 -55.33 15.69
N PRO A 302 11.73 -55.45 14.95
CA PRO A 302 12.04 -56.66 14.18
C PRO A 302 12.59 -57.76 15.09
N GLU A 303 12.01 -58.96 15.01
CA GLU A 303 12.69 -60.19 15.45
C GLU A 303 13.72 -60.63 14.38
N ALA A 304 14.66 -61.48 14.76
CA ALA A 304 15.80 -61.85 13.93
C ALA A 304 15.57 -63.15 13.13
N ASN A 305 15.93 -63.10 11.83
CA ASN A 305 16.73 -64.14 11.17
C ASN A 305 17.37 -63.56 9.89
#